data_AF-A0AAV9HZ05-F1
#
_entry.id   AF-A0AAV9HZ05-F1
#
_cell.length_a   1.000
_cell.length_b   1.000
_cell.length_c   1.000
_cell.angle_alpha   90.00
_cell.angle_beta   90.00
_cell.angle_gamma   90.00
#
_symmetry.space_group_name_H-M   'P 1'
#
loop_
_entity.id
_entity.type
_entity.pdbx_description
1 polymer ?
#
loop_
_entity_poly.entity_id
_entity_poly.type
_entity_poly.pdbx_seq_one_letter_code
_entity_poly.pdbx_strand_id
1 'polypeptide(L)'
;MASLGLQALTCVSTVISGVVDVISSLGGGNSDAVDHSFQPPTATDRRSPCPMVNALANHGYLPRDGKDVSLATLIKGAKEGVNLAPDATLLVGLKALQTSSTGHWLSFHLDDLSKHGIIEHDGSLSRKDTRFGDNHTFAPEVWATVASHFKQDKISIETAALARKNRLADAAKANPEIELTPDAIRFSFIETSLYLYVFGENTDGNARTDWVRTLFEQERLPYDQGFKRSDKLLTISGLLEVSSKVRAATDEGA
;
A
#
# COMPACT_ATOMS: atom_id res chain seq x y z
N MET A 1 -27.32 -8.38 -28.27
CA MET A 1 -25.88 -8.20 -27.94
C MET A 1 -25.60 -7.71 -26.51
N ALA A 2 -26.57 -7.17 -25.76
CA ALA A 2 -26.38 -6.74 -24.37
C ALA A 2 -26.37 -7.89 -23.31
N SER A 3 -26.81 -9.10 -23.67
CA SER A 3 -26.93 -10.23 -22.73
C SER A 3 -25.63 -11.03 -22.53
N LEU A 4 -24.79 -11.16 -23.57
CA LEU A 4 -23.51 -11.89 -23.47
C LEU A 4 -22.46 -11.15 -22.64
N GLY A 5 -22.46 -9.81 -22.66
CA GLY A 5 -21.50 -9.00 -21.89
C GLY A 5 -21.72 -9.09 -20.38
N LEU A 6 -22.97 -9.25 -19.93
CA LEU A 6 -23.31 -9.36 -18.51
C LEU A 6 -23.02 -10.76 -17.95
N GLN A 7 -23.17 -11.80 -18.77
CA GLN A 7 -22.81 -13.19 -18.40
C GLN A 7 -21.29 -13.42 -18.35
N ALA A 8 -20.51 -12.74 -19.20
CA ALA A 8 -19.05 -12.80 -19.12
C ALA A 8 -18.53 -12.12 -17.84
N LEU A 9 -19.14 -11.00 -17.43
CA LEU A 9 -18.76 -10.28 -16.21
C LEU A 9 -19.08 -11.06 -14.92
N THR A 10 -20.22 -11.77 -14.88
CA THR A 10 -20.58 -12.61 -13.74
C THR A 10 -19.74 -13.88 -13.65
N CYS A 11 -19.36 -14.49 -14.78
CA CYS A 11 -18.43 -15.62 -14.80
C CYS A 11 -17.04 -15.24 -14.31
N VAL A 12 -16.49 -14.09 -14.74
CA VAL A 12 -15.16 -13.62 -14.29
C VAL A 12 -15.18 -13.30 -12.79
N SER A 13 -16.24 -12.66 -12.28
CA SER A 13 -16.41 -12.37 -10.84
C SER A 13 -16.48 -13.64 -9.98
N THR A 14 -17.18 -14.67 -10.47
CA THR A 14 -17.31 -15.96 -9.75
C THR A 14 -16.00 -16.74 -9.76
N VAL A 15 -15.25 -16.71 -10.87
CA VAL A 15 -13.93 -17.35 -10.97
C VAL A 15 -12.91 -16.66 -10.08
N ILE A 16 -12.88 -15.32 -10.04
CA ILE A 16 -12.00 -14.56 -9.13
C ILE A 16 -12.34 -14.87 -7.66
N SER A 17 -13.63 -14.86 -7.30
CA SER A 17 -14.06 -15.18 -5.93
C SER A 17 -13.68 -16.62 -5.54
N GLY A 18 -13.90 -17.60 -6.43
CA GLY A 18 -13.54 -19.00 -6.17
C GLY A 18 -12.03 -19.22 -6.07
N VAL A 19 -11.22 -18.50 -6.84
CA VAL A 19 -9.75 -18.54 -6.73
C VAL A 19 -9.29 -17.92 -5.41
N VAL A 20 -9.90 -16.81 -4.96
CA VAL A 20 -9.60 -16.18 -3.67
C VAL A 20 -9.93 -17.10 -2.49
N ASP A 21 -11.08 -17.80 -2.55
CA ASP A 21 -11.49 -18.74 -1.49
C ASP A 21 -10.56 -19.95 -1.41
N VAL A 22 -10.18 -20.53 -2.56
CA VAL A 22 -9.23 -21.65 -2.60
C VAL A 22 -7.86 -21.22 -2.07
N ILE A 23 -7.34 -20.07 -2.51
CA ILE A 23 -6.06 -19.53 -2.05
C ILE A 23 -6.07 -19.27 -0.52
N SER A 24 -7.18 -18.75 0.01
CA SER A 24 -7.35 -18.50 1.45
C SER A 24 -7.41 -19.79 2.27
N SER A 25 -8.01 -20.85 1.72
CA SER A 25 -8.14 -22.15 2.39
C SER A 25 -6.81 -22.94 2.51
N LEU A 26 -5.82 -22.62 1.67
CA LEU A 26 -4.51 -23.29 1.66
C LEU A 26 -3.54 -22.74 2.74
N GLY A 27 -3.87 -21.63 3.40
CA GLY A 27 -3.05 -21.00 4.46
C GLY A 27 -3.22 -21.59 5.87
N GLY A 28 -3.48 -22.90 5.97
CA GLY A 28 -3.77 -23.57 7.25
C GLY A 28 -2.55 -23.70 8.16
N GLY A 29 -2.50 -22.87 9.21
CA GLY A 29 -1.58 -22.97 10.34
C GLY A 29 -2.33 -22.86 11.67
N ASN A 30 -1.90 -23.67 12.64
CA ASN A 30 -2.49 -23.97 13.93
C ASN A 30 -3.00 -22.76 14.75
N SER A 31 -4.12 -22.94 15.45
CA SER A 31 -4.87 -21.91 16.19
C SER A 31 -4.28 -21.57 17.57
N ASP A 32 -2.99 -21.23 17.62
CA ASP A 32 -2.47 -20.41 18.71
C ASP A 32 -2.74 -18.96 18.34
N ALA A 33 -3.29 -18.15 19.25
CA ALA A 33 -3.58 -16.75 18.96
C ALA A 33 -2.28 -16.05 18.53
N VAL A 34 -2.18 -15.71 17.25
CA VAL A 34 -0.98 -15.09 16.68
C VAL A 34 -0.78 -13.74 17.37
N ASP A 35 0.38 -13.57 18.00
CA ASP A 35 0.74 -12.32 18.65
C ASP A 35 0.98 -11.22 17.60
N HIS A 36 0.09 -10.23 17.60
CA HIS A 36 0.18 -9.05 16.74
C HIS A 36 0.79 -7.81 17.43
N SER A 37 1.49 -8.01 18.55
CA SER A 37 2.32 -6.97 19.14
C SER A 37 3.37 -6.48 18.14
N PHE A 38 3.69 -5.18 18.21
CA PHE A 38 4.76 -4.59 17.41
C PHE A 38 6.10 -5.18 17.85
N GLN A 39 6.88 -5.65 16.88
CA GLN A 39 8.27 -6.01 17.06
C GLN A 39 9.08 -5.37 15.93
N PRO A 40 10.12 -4.56 16.25
CA PRO A 40 10.95 -3.96 15.22
C PRO A 40 11.68 -5.05 14.42
N PRO A 41 11.97 -4.81 13.12
CA PRO A 41 12.75 -5.75 12.33
C PRO A 41 14.15 -5.92 12.90
N THR A 42 14.67 -7.14 12.85
CA THR A 42 16.08 -7.45 13.09
C THR A 42 16.92 -7.16 11.83
N ALA A 43 18.24 -7.20 11.97
CA ALA A 43 19.16 -7.00 10.85
C ALA A 43 19.06 -8.06 9.74
N THR A 44 18.44 -9.21 10.00
CA THR A 44 18.27 -10.31 9.04
C THR A 44 16.88 -10.37 8.40
N ASP A 45 15.98 -9.53 8.88
CA ASP A 45 14.61 -9.45 8.38
C ASP A 45 14.57 -8.56 7.14
N ARG A 46 13.73 -8.93 6.18
CA ARG A 46 13.57 -8.20 4.93
C ARG A 46 12.37 -7.27 5.04
N ARG A 47 12.54 -6.04 4.60
CA ARG A 47 11.46 -5.04 4.49
C ARG A 47 11.35 -4.56 3.05
N SER A 48 10.49 -3.59 2.79
CA SER A 48 10.15 -3.13 1.44
C SER A 48 10.13 -1.59 1.36
N PRO A 49 10.00 -0.99 0.17
CA PRO A 49 9.67 0.43 0.05
C PRO A 49 8.24 0.78 0.52
N CYS A 50 7.38 -0.21 0.80
CA CYS A 50 5.99 -0.01 1.20
C CYS A 50 5.84 -0.01 2.74
N PRO A 51 5.49 1.12 3.38
CA PRO A 51 5.39 1.19 4.83
C PRO A 51 4.26 0.32 5.40
N MET A 52 3.18 0.11 4.65
CA MET A 52 2.04 -0.71 5.11
C MET A 52 2.41 -2.18 5.24
N VAL A 53 3.01 -2.80 4.23
CA VAL A 53 3.40 -4.22 4.34
C VAL A 53 4.54 -4.42 5.35
N ASN A 54 5.41 -3.43 5.51
CA ASN A 54 6.42 -3.43 6.58
C ASN A 54 5.75 -3.40 7.96
N ALA A 55 4.73 -2.56 8.17
CA ALA A 55 3.94 -2.55 9.39
C ALA A 55 3.23 -3.88 9.64
N LEU A 56 2.62 -4.46 8.62
CA LEU A 56 1.96 -5.76 8.74
C LEU A 56 2.96 -6.87 9.13
N ALA A 57 4.18 -6.87 8.59
CA ALA A 57 5.25 -7.78 9.02
C ALA A 57 5.75 -7.49 10.44
N ASN A 58 5.94 -6.22 10.82
CA ASN A 58 6.32 -5.80 12.18
C ASN A 58 5.25 -6.16 13.23
N HIS A 59 4.01 -6.39 12.80
CA HIS A 59 2.90 -6.87 13.63
C HIS A 59 2.58 -8.35 13.41
N GLY A 60 3.39 -9.12 12.67
CA GLY A 60 3.16 -10.56 12.48
C GLY A 60 1.89 -10.93 11.70
N TYR A 61 1.25 -9.99 11.00
CA TYR A 61 0.21 -10.28 10.01
C TYR A 61 0.79 -10.89 8.73
N LEU A 62 2.06 -10.58 8.46
CA LEU A 62 2.90 -11.24 7.47
C LEU A 62 4.08 -11.92 8.21
N PRO A 63 4.83 -12.83 7.56
CA PRO A 63 6.08 -13.36 8.11
C PRO A 63 6.97 -12.23 8.62
N ARG A 64 7.33 -12.26 9.90
CA ARG A 64 8.09 -11.17 10.56
C ARG A 64 9.47 -10.97 9.92
N ASP A 65 10.04 -12.04 9.38
CA ASP A 65 11.31 -12.03 8.64
C ASP A 65 11.18 -11.48 7.22
N GLY A 66 9.95 -11.23 6.74
CA GLY A 66 9.65 -10.68 5.42
C GLY A 66 10.01 -11.62 4.26
N LYS A 67 10.19 -12.92 4.51
CA LYS A 67 10.56 -13.90 3.48
C LYS A 67 9.35 -14.72 3.02
N ASP A 68 9.39 -15.16 1.76
CA ASP A 68 8.43 -16.10 1.17
C ASP A 68 6.96 -15.72 1.42
N VAL A 69 6.65 -14.42 1.30
CA VAL A 69 5.31 -13.89 1.48
C VAL A 69 4.47 -14.31 0.27
N SER A 70 3.59 -15.29 0.46
CA SER A 70 2.67 -15.70 -0.59
C SER A 70 1.57 -14.66 -0.82
N LEU A 71 1.00 -14.64 -2.03
CA LEU A 71 -0.15 -13.77 -2.33
C LEU A 71 -1.33 -14.04 -1.38
N ALA A 72 -1.54 -15.31 -1.01
CA ALA A 72 -2.53 -15.71 0.00
C ALA A 72 -2.30 -15.03 1.35
N THR A 73 -1.03 -15.07 1.80
CA THR A 73 -0.60 -14.48 3.07
C THR A 73 -0.74 -12.97 3.04
N LEU A 74 -0.39 -12.32 1.93
CA LEU A 74 -0.60 -10.89 1.75
C LEU A 74 -2.08 -10.51 1.86
N ILE A 75 -2.98 -11.23 1.17
CA ILE A 75 -4.43 -11.00 1.22
C ILE A 75 -4.97 -11.17 2.64
N LYS A 76 -4.61 -12.28 3.31
CA LYS A 76 -5.03 -12.55 4.68
C LYS A 76 -4.52 -11.49 5.64
N GLY A 77 -3.22 -11.16 5.59
CA GLY A 77 -2.59 -10.18 6.47
C GLY A 77 -3.15 -8.77 6.29
N ALA A 78 -3.37 -8.32 5.05
CA ALA A 78 -3.98 -7.02 4.78
C ALA A 78 -5.44 -6.95 5.27
N LYS A 79 -6.21 -8.04 5.09
CA LYS A 79 -7.57 -8.16 5.63
C LYS A 79 -7.58 -8.16 7.15
N GLU A 80 -6.71 -8.91 7.80
CA GLU A 80 -6.65 -9.02 9.26
C GLU A 80 -6.12 -7.75 9.92
N GLY A 81 -5.06 -7.14 9.38
CA GLY A 81 -4.43 -5.95 9.96
C GLY A 81 -5.21 -4.65 9.74
N VAL A 82 -5.76 -4.43 8.54
CA VAL A 82 -6.37 -3.14 8.16
C VAL A 82 -7.74 -3.25 7.48
N ASN A 83 -8.31 -4.46 7.38
CA ASN A 83 -9.61 -4.74 6.75
C ASN A 83 -9.67 -4.40 5.25
N LEU A 84 -8.53 -4.47 4.55
CA LEU A 84 -8.47 -4.33 3.10
C LEU A 84 -9.06 -5.55 2.41
N ALA A 85 -9.87 -5.34 1.38
CA ALA A 85 -10.50 -6.42 0.64
C ALA A 85 -9.49 -7.20 -0.20
N PRO A 86 -9.75 -8.49 -0.47
CA PRO A 86 -8.89 -9.31 -1.32
C PRO A 86 -8.64 -8.69 -2.70
N ASP A 87 -9.68 -8.14 -3.34
CA ASP A 87 -9.58 -7.51 -4.66
C ASP A 87 -8.68 -6.25 -4.67
N ALA A 88 -8.79 -5.41 -3.64
CA ALA A 88 -7.93 -4.24 -3.46
C ALA A 88 -6.48 -4.64 -3.19
N THR A 89 -6.28 -5.72 -2.44
CA THR A 89 -4.93 -6.27 -2.18
C THR A 89 -4.32 -6.89 -3.43
N LEU A 90 -5.12 -7.59 -4.25
CA LEU A 90 -4.69 -8.19 -5.51
C LEU A 90 -4.13 -7.15 -6.48
N LEU A 91 -4.67 -5.92 -6.48
CA LEU A 91 -4.19 -4.83 -7.35
C LEU A 91 -2.68 -4.57 -7.22
N VAL A 92 -2.16 -4.58 -5.99
CA VAL A 92 -0.72 -4.41 -5.69
C VAL A 92 0.01 -5.76 -5.62
N GLY A 93 -0.65 -6.81 -5.14
CA GLY A 93 -0.06 -8.14 -5.00
C GLY A 93 0.34 -8.77 -6.34
N LEU A 94 -0.43 -8.54 -7.40
CA LEU A 94 -0.07 -9.04 -8.75
C LEU A 94 1.19 -8.36 -9.31
N LYS A 95 1.42 -7.08 -8.97
CA LYS A 95 2.67 -6.38 -9.30
C LYS A 95 3.84 -6.90 -8.46
N ALA A 96 3.63 -7.12 -7.16
CA ALA A 96 4.63 -7.71 -6.28
C ALA A 96 5.17 -9.05 -6.81
N LEU A 97 4.31 -9.93 -7.32
CA LEU A 97 4.75 -11.21 -7.89
C LEU A 97 5.69 -11.08 -9.09
N GLN A 98 5.62 -9.99 -9.85
CA GLN A 98 6.54 -9.73 -10.98
C GLN A 98 7.97 -9.39 -10.52
N THR A 99 8.16 -9.11 -9.23
CA THR A 99 9.46 -8.81 -8.62
C THR A 99 10.14 -10.03 -8.01
N SER A 100 9.41 -11.13 -7.85
CA SER A 100 9.81 -12.29 -7.04
C SER A 100 11.19 -12.85 -7.38
N SER A 101 12.00 -13.06 -6.34
CA SER A 101 13.25 -13.82 -6.40
C SER A 101 13.21 -15.16 -5.67
N THR A 102 12.05 -15.54 -5.10
CA THR A 102 11.86 -16.75 -4.27
C THR A 102 12.00 -18.07 -5.03
N GLY A 103 11.92 -18.03 -6.38
CA GLY A 103 11.80 -19.23 -7.21
C GLY A 103 10.39 -19.83 -7.26
N HIS A 104 9.42 -19.24 -6.56
CA HIS A 104 8.01 -19.64 -6.56
C HIS A 104 7.12 -18.54 -7.15
N TRP A 105 6.23 -18.91 -8.08
CA TRP A 105 5.42 -17.95 -8.85
C TRP A 105 4.31 -17.24 -8.06
N LEU A 106 4.04 -17.66 -6.82
CA LEU A 106 3.00 -17.10 -5.93
C LEU A 106 3.53 -16.44 -4.66
N SER A 107 4.84 -16.26 -4.53
CA SER A 107 5.45 -15.60 -3.37
C SER A 107 6.54 -14.63 -3.79
N PHE A 108 6.91 -13.74 -2.88
CA PHE A 108 8.02 -12.79 -3.02
C PHE A 108 8.65 -12.57 -1.64
N HIS A 109 9.90 -12.13 -1.60
CA HIS A 109 10.46 -11.53 -0.38
C HIS A 109 10.10 -10.05 -0.36
N LEU A 110 9.92 -9.44 0.82
CA LEU A 110 9.52 -8.03 0.90
C LEU A 110 10.51 -7.08 0.22
N ASP A 111 11.80 -7.42 0.21
CA ASP A 111 12.85 -6.61 -0.43
C ASP A 111 12.84 -6.69 -1.96
N ASP A 112 12.24 -7.74 -2.54
CA ASP A 112 12.01 -7.85 -3.99
C ASP A 112 11.21 -6.66 -4.52
N LEU A 113 10.29 -6.11 -3.69
CA LEU A 113 9.43 -4.99 -4.04
C LEU A 113 10.19 -3.71 -4.39
N SER A 114 11.48 -3.62 -4.06
CA SER A 114 12.37 -2.49 -4.38
C SER A 114 12.84 -2.49 -5.84
N LYS A 115 12.49 -3.52 -6.62
CA LYS A 115 12.82 -3.59 -8.04
C LYS A 115 12.10 -2.47 -8.80
N HIS A 116 12.90 -1.50 -9.26
CA HIS A 116 12.43 -0.32 -9.96
C HIS A 116 11.64 -0.63 -11.24
N GLY A 117 10.60 0.16 -11.50
CA GLY A 117 9.82 0.12 -12.74
C GLY A 117 8.71 -0.94 -12.78
N ILE A 118 8.48 -1.68 -11.67
CA ILE A 118 7.41 -2.68 -11.58
C ILE A 118 6.24 -2.18 -10.72
N ILE A 119 6.53 -1.98 -9.42
CA ILE A 119 5.65 -1.33 -8.43
C ILE A 119 6.38 -0.16 -7.77
N GLU A 120 7.65 -0.35 -7.42
CA GLU A 120 8.52 0.75 -6.99
C GLU A 120 8.74 1.70 -8.17
N HIS A 121 8.65 3.00 -7.86
CA HIS A 121 8.73 4.08 -8.82
C HIS A 121 9.28 5.37 -8.18
N ASP A 122 9.81 6.24 -9.03
CA ASP A 122 10.31 7.56 -8.63
C ASP A 122 9.18 8.48 -8.12
N GLY A 123 9.55 9.54 -7.38
CA GLY A 123 8.58 10.46 -6.81
C GLY A 123 7.82 9.88 -5.61
N SER A 124 8.38 8.85 -4.98
CA SER A 124 7.87 8.21 -3.77
C SER A 124 7.68 9.19 -2.60
N LEU A 125 6.66 9.00 -1.76
CA LEU A 125 6.33 9.93 -0.65
C LEU A 125 7.41 10.00 0.43
N SER A 126 8.18 8.92 0.60
CA SER A 126 9.09 8.77 1.74
C SER A 126 10.38 8.02 1.40
N ARG A 127 10.60 7.68 0.13
CA ARG A 127 11.80 7.00 -0.38
C ARG A 127 12.47 7.90 -1.41
N LYS A 128 13.79 7.75 -1.57
CA LYS A 128 14.52 8.42 -2.66
C LYS A 128 14.19 7.75 -3.98
N ASP A 129 14.32 8.52 -5.06
CA ASP A 129 14.29 7.98 -6.41
C ASP A 129 15.52 7.07 -6.63
N THR A 130 15.39 6.03 -7.45
CA THR A 130 16.42 4.99 -7.69
C THR A 130 17.74 5.59 -8.15
N ARG A 131 17.69 6.71 -8.88
CA ARG A 131 18.86 7.44 -9.37
C ARG A 131 19.83 7.88 -8.25
N PHE A 132 19.33 8.03 -7.02
CA PHE A 132 20.11 8.41 -5.84
C PHE A 132 20.58 7.21 -4.99
N GLY A 133 20.37 5.98 -5.46
CA GLY A 133 20.84 4.75 -4.82
C GLY A 133 19.72 4.03 -4.06
N ASP A 134 19.56 4.34 -2.77
CA ASP A 134 18.63 3.63 -1.88
C ASP A 134 17.17 4.08 -2.07
N ASN A 135 16.43 3.36 -2.93
CA ASN A 135 14.98 3.54 -3.18
C ASN A 135 14.09 2.75 -2.20
N HIS A 136 14.68 2.15 -1.17
CA HIS A 136 14.03 1.18 -0.31
C HIS A 136 13.76 1.75 1.08
N THR A 137 14.80 2.30 1.70
CA THR A 137 14.78 2.75 3.09
C THR A 137 13.97 4.04 3.23
N PHE A 138 13.26 4.18 4.35
CA PHE A 138 12.64 5.44 4.72
C PHE A 138 13.66 6.58 4.70
N ALA A 139 13.37 7.64 3.94
CA ALA A 139 14.18 8.84 3.76
C ALA A 139 13.49 10.02 4.46
N PRO A 140 13.88 10.36 5.71
CA PRO A 140 13.25 11.43 6.49
C PRO A 140 13.20 12.76 5.76
N GLU A 141 14.22 13.07 4.95
CA GLU A 141 14.30 14.31 4.16
C GLU A 141 13.25 14.37 3.06
N VAL A 142 12.90 13.23 2.44
CA VAL A 142 11.84 13.16 1.43
C VAL A 142 10.48 13.22 2.11
N TRP A 143 10.30 12.45 3.18
CA TRP A 143 9.05 12.46 3.95
C TRP A 143 8.76 13.83 4.55
N ALA A 144 9.76 14.57 5.00
CA ALA A 144 9.59 15.89 5.60
C ALA A 144 8.95 16.89 4.62
N THR A 145 9.24 16.81 3.31
CA THR A 145 8.60 17.70 2.32
C THR A 145 7.11 17.40 2.21
N VAL A 146 6.74 16.12 2.12
CA VAL A 146 5.34 15.67 2.10
C VAL A 146 4.62 16.04 3.41
N ALA A 147 5.20 15.66 4.54
CA ALA A 147 4.60 15.80 5.85
C ALA A 147 4.48 17.27 6.31
N SER A 148 5.20 18.20 5.68
CA SER A 148 5.07 19.65 5.92
C SER A 148 3.68 20.19 5.53
N HIS A 149 2.95 19.47 4.67
CA HIS A 149 1.58 19.79 4.30
C HIS A 149 0.56 19.36 5.37
N PHE A 150 0.88 18.37 6.20
CA PHE A 150 -0.04 17.76 7.16
C PHE A 150 -0.07 18.53 8.48
N LYS A 151 -0.70 19.71 8.44
CA LYS A 151 -0.75 20.67 9.56
C LYS A 151 -1.96 20.52 10.48
N GLN A 152 -3.01 19.84 10.01
CA GLN A 152 -4.25 19.62 10.73
C GLN A 152 -4.27 18.22 11.34
N ASP A 153 -5.19 17.96 12.27
CA ASP A 153 -5.36 16.62 12.89
C ASP A 153 -5.77 15.55 11.87
N LYS A 154 -6.41 15.97 10.77
CA LYS A 154 -6.77 15.12 9.65
C LYS A 154 -6.18 15.63 8.34
N ILE A 155 -5.72 14.71 7.51
CA ILE A 155 -5.23 14.95 6.16
C ILE A 155 -6.42 14.85 5.21
N SER A 156 -6.89 16.00 4.70
CA SER A 156 -7.94 16.02 3.70
C SER A 156 -7.46 15.50 2.34
N ILE A 157 -8.41 15.20 1.45
CA ILE A 157 -8.11 14.79 0.07
C ILE A 157 -7.30 15.88 -0.65
N GLU A 158 -7.68 17.14 -0.48
CA GLU A 158 -7.01 18.31 -1.08
C GLU A 158 -5.60 18.49 -0.53
N THR A 159 -5.42 18.29 0.78
CA THR A 159 -4.11 18.38 1.42
C THR A 159 -3.17 17.29 0.89
N ALA A 160 -3.67 16.05 0.79
CA ALA A 160 -2.93 14.92 0.24
C ALA A 160 -2.61 15.10 -1.25
N ALA A 161 -3.56 15.61 -2.04
CA ALA A 161 -3.40 15.93 -3.45
C ALA A 161 -2.30 16.98 -3.66
N LEU A 162 -2.33 18.08 -2.89
CA LEU A 162 -1.29 19.11 -2.93
C LEU A 162 0.09 18.55 -2.57
N ALA A 163 0.18 17.75 -1.50
CA ALA A 163 1.44 17.14 -1.07
C ALA A 163 2.00 16.18 -2.15
N ARG A 164 1.15 15.36 -2.77
CA ARG A 164 1.54 14.46 -3.86
C ARG A 164 2.02 15.24 -5.08
N LYS A 165 1.29 16.27 -5.49
CA LYS A 165 1.66 17.15 -6.61
C LYS A 165 3.03 17.78 -6.41
N ASN A 166 3.25 18.39 -5.24
CA ASN A 166 4.53 19.02 -4.92
C ASN A 166 5.66 18.00 -4.87
N ARG A 167 5.43 16.81 -4.30
CA ARG A 167 6.46 15.75 -4.27
C ARG A 167 6.89 15.32 -5.66
N LEU A 168 5.95 15.16 -6.60
CA LEU A 168 6.28 14.83 -8.00
C LEU A 168 7.06 15.96 -8.68
N ALA A 169 6.69 17.22 -8.44
CA ALA A 169 7.41 18.39 -8.97
C ALA A 169 8.84 18.48 -8.40
N ASP A 170 9.01 18.26 -7.09
CA ASP A 170 10.31 18.23 -6.42
C ASP A 170 11.17 17.08 -6.96
N ALA A 171 10.57 15.91 -7.19
CA ALA A 171 11.23 14.75 -7.80
C ALA A 171 11.79 15.12 -9.17
N ALA A 172 10.94 15.63 -10.06
CA ALA A 172 11.31 15.96 -11.43
C ALA A 172 12.35 17.08 -11.50
N LYS A 173 12.34 18.01 -10.54
CA LYS A 173 13.35 19.05 -10.42
C LYS A 173 14.70 18.50 -9.96
N ALA A 174 14.71 17.55 -9.03
CA ALA A 174 15.93 16.98 -8.47
C ALA A 174 16.54 15.88 -9.35
N ASN A 175 15.72 15.13 -10.07
CA ASN A 175 16.08 13.98 -10.90
C ASN A 175 15.71 14.24 -12.38
N PRO A 176 16.65 14.71 -13.22
CA PRO A 176 16.41 14.89 -14.65
C PRO A 176 16.12 13.60 -15.42
N GLU A 177 16.41 12.43 -14.83
CA GLU A 177 16.21 11.10 -15.41
C GLU A 177 14.93 10.43 -14.87
N ILE A 178 14.04 11.20 -14.20
CA ILE A 178 12.86 10.65 -13.54
C ILE A 178 11.95 9.85 -14.48
N GLU A 179 11.51 8.68 -14.03
CA GLU A 179 10.58 7.84 -14.78
C GLU A 179 9.14 7.95 -14.27
N LEU A 180 8.40 8.94 -14.79
CA LEU A 180 6.97 9.15 -14.48
C LEU A 180 6.06 8.48 -15.51
N THR A 181 6.15 7.16 -15.65
CA THR A 181 5.26 6.42 -16.57
C THR A 181 3.79 6.58 -16.18
N PRO A 182 2.82 6.42 -17.11
CA PRO A 182 1.41 6.49 -16.77
C PRO A 182 0.98 5.53 -15.65
N ASP A 183 1.61 4.36 -15.58
CA ASP A 183 1.35 3.36 -14.53
C ASP A 183 1.96 3.78 -13.18
N ALA A 184 3.20 4.28 -13.17
CA ALA A 184 3.83 4.86 -11.97
C ALA A 184 3.00 6.01 -11.39
N ILE A 185 2.57 6.96 -12.24
CA ILE A 185 1.68 8.05 -11.83
C ILE A 185 0.37 7.49 -11.27
N ARG A 186 -0.25 6.50 -11.93
CA ARG A 186 -1.47 5.86 -11.43
C ARG A 186 -1.28 5.26 -10.04
N PHE A 187 -0.21 4.49 -9.81
CA PHE A 187 0.05 3.88 -8.50
C PHE A 187 0.40 4.93 -7.44
N SER A 188 1.11 6.01 -7.77
CA SER A 188 1.38 7.11 -6.82
C SER A 188 0.10 7.72 -6.22
N PHE A 189 -0.97 7.84 -7.02
CA PHE A 189 -2.28 8.31 -6.55
C PHE A 189 -3.02 7.25 -5.73
N ILE A 190 -2.94 5.98 -6.12
CA ILE A 190 -3.51 4.86 -5.36
C ILE A 190 -2.86 4.75 -3.97
N GLU A 191 -1.54 4.85 -3.87
CA GLU A 191 -0.80 4.84 -2.61
C GLU A 191 -1.16 6.00 -1.69
N THR A 192 -1.34 7.19 -2.27
CA THR A 192 -1.82 8.37 -1.52
C THR A 192 -3.22 8.09 -0.96
N SER A 193 -4.06 7.41 -1.74
CA SER A 193 -5.42 7.06 -1.35
C SER A 193 -5.47 5.93 -0.34
N LEU A 194 -4.50 5.01 -0.35
CA LEU A 194 -4.44 3.89 0.60
C LEU A 194 -4.30 4.37 2.04
N TYR A 195 -3.38 5.30 2.33
CA TYR A 195 -3.27 5.82 3.71
C TYR A 195 -4.49 6.65 4.09
N LEU A 196 -5.08 7.41 3.16
CA LEU A 196 -6.31 8.16 3.39
C LEU A 196 -7.49 7.25 3.75
N TYR A 197 -7.60 6.12 3.05
CA TYR A 197 -8.71 5.19 3.20
C TYR A 197 -8.57 4.29 4.43
N VAL A 198 -7.37 3.78 4.70
CA VAL A 198 -7.09 2.92 5.87
C VAL A 198 -7.20 3.69 7.18
N PHE A 199 -6.70 4.92 7.23
CA PHE A 199 -6.70 5.74 8.45
C PHE A 199 -7.82 6.79 8.48
N GLY A 200 -8.79 6.68 7.56
CA GLY A 200 -9.93 7.59 7.41
C GLY A 200 -11.07 7.39 8.40
N GLU A 201 -10.91 6.52 9.41
CA GLU A 201 -11.93 6.25 10.45
C GLU A 201 -13.33 5.93 9.87
N ASN A 202 -13.40 5.02 8.88
CA ASN A 202 -14.62 4.63 8.15
C ASN A 202 -15.25 5.72 7.26
N THR A 203 -14.50 6.77 6.96
CA THR A 203 -14.85 7.78 5.95
C THR A 203 -14.09 7.51 4.64
N ASP A 204 -14.61 8.02 3.52
CA ASP A 204 -13.99 7.86 2.20
C ASP A 204 -12.83 8.86 1.99
N GLY A 205 -11.89 8.93 2.95
CA GLY A 205 -10.75 9.85 2.97
C GLY A 205 -10.44 10.38 4.37
N ASN A 206 -9.85 11.58 4.46
CA ASN A 206 -9.66 12.32 5.73
C ASN A 206 -8.91 11.52 6.83
N ALA A 207 -7.74 11.00 6.51
CA ALA A 207 -6.96 10.20 7.46
C ALA A 207 -6.47 11.00 8.65
N ARG A 208 -6.39 10.37 9.82
CA ARG A 208 -5.69 10.93 10.98
C ARG A 208 -4.21 11.15 10.69
N THR A 209 -3.74 12.37 10.89
CA THR A 209 -2.37 12.78 10.58
C THR A 209 -1.33 12.01 11.41
N ASP A 210 -1.58 11.82 12.71
CA ASP A 210 -0.65 11.13 13.59
C ASP A 210 -0.54 9.62 13.30
N TRP A 211 -1.63 8.99 12.87
CA TRP A 211 -1.63 7.61 12.41
C TRP A 211 -0.80 7.45 11.12
N VAL A 212 -0.97 8.38 10.18
CA VAL A 212 -0.18 8.39 8.93
C VAL A 212 1.30 8.61 9.24
N ARG A 213 1.64 9.54 10.14
CA ARG A 213 3.04 9.73 10.58
C ARG A 213 3.63 8.46 11.18
N THR A 214 2.90 7.80 12.09
CA THR A 214 3.35 6.55 12.70
C THR A 214 3.58 5.45 11.66
N LEU A 215 2.71 5.34 10.65
CA LEU A 215 2.91 4.39 9.56
C LEU A 215 4.22 4.67 8.81
N PHE A 216 4.45 5.90 8.38
CA PHE A 216 5.62 6.21 7.53
C PHE A 216 6.93 6.25 8.32
N GLU A 217 6.92 6.83 9.52
CA GLU A 217 8.11 7.10 10.33
C GLU A 217 8.52 5.91 11.20
N GLN A 218 7.60 4.99 11.52
CA GLN A 218 7.85 3.85 12.41
C GLN A 218 7.45 2.50 11.81
N GLU A 219 6.80 2.48 10.64
CA GLU A 219 6.29 1.27 10.00
C GLU A 219 5.51 0.41 10.99
N ARG A 220 4.54 1.04 11.64
CA ARG A 220 3.78 0.49 12.75
C ARG A 220 2.32 0.83 12.63
N LEU A 221 1.45 -0.10 13.02
CA LEU A 221 0.03 0.18 13.19
C LEU A 221 -0.17 0.92 14.54
N PRO A 222 -0.81 2.10 14.55
CA PRO A 222 -0.83 2.99 15.71
C PRO A 222 -1.86 2.59 16.80
N TYR A 223 -1.83 1.34 17.25
CA TYR A 223 -2.79 0.81 18.26
C TYR A 223 -2.74 1.57 19.59
N ASP A 224 -1.57 2.02 20.01
CA ASP A 224 -1.34 2.89 21.19
C ASP A 224 -1.98 4.28 21.04
N GLN A 225 -2.18 4.75 19.81
CA GLN A 225 -2.88 6.00 19.48
C GLN A 225 -4.38 5.78 19.23
N GLY A 226 -4.89 4.59 19.58
CA GLY A 226 -6.30 4.23 19.46
C GLY A 226 -6.73 3.75 18.08
N PHE A 227 -5.79 3.42 17.18
CA PHE A 227 -6.14 2.84 15.88
C PHE A 227 -6.98 1.59 16.05
N LYS A 228 -8.09 1.55 15.32
CA LYS A 228 -8.88 0.35 15.08
C LYS A 228 -9.06 0.26 13.57
N ARG A 229 -8.79 -0.92 13.00
CA ARG A 229 -9.10 -1.17 11.58
C ARG A 229 -10.58 -0.90 11.33
N SER A 230 -10.89 -0.49 10.10
CA SER A 230 -12.26 -0.22 9.67
C SER A 230 -13.19 -1.40 9.98
N ASP A 231 -14.41 -1.13 10.42
CA ASP A 231 -15.47 -2.15 10.56
C ASP A 231 -16.15 -2.44 9.22
N LYS A 232 -16.05 -1.51 8.27
CA LYS A 232 -16.43 -1.67 6.87
C LYS A 232 -15.28 -2.31 6.09
N LEU A 233 -15.62 -3.21 5.18
CA LEU A 233 -14.62 -3.76 4.28
C LEU A 233 -14.13 -2.67 3.30
N LEU A 234 -12.83 -2.44 3.27
CA LEU A 234 -12.20 -1.46 2.38
C LEU A 234 -12.01 -2.08 0.98
N THR A 235 -12.95 -1.84 0.07
CA THR A 235 -13.01 -2.48 -1.25
C THR A 235 -12.12 -1.79 -2.29
N ILE A 236 -11.85 -2.47 -3.41
CA ILE A 236 -11.14 -1.84 -4.54
C ILE A 236 -11.92 -0.65 -5.10
N SER A 237 -13.25 -0.74 -5.17
CA SER A 237 -14.10 0.34 -5.68
C SER A 237 -14.01 1.59 -4.80
N GLY A 238 -14.07 1.43 -3.47
CA GLY A 238 -13.90 2.54 -2.54
C GLY A 238 -12.51 3.18 -2.64
N LEU A 239 -11.46 2.34 -2.72
CA LEU A 239 -10.10 2.83 -2.92
C LEU A 239 -9.94 3.64 -4.23
N LEU A 240 -10.49 3.14 -5.33
CA LEU A 240 -10.44 3.82 -6.63
C LEU A 240 -11.28 5.09 -6.65
N GLU A 241 -12.37 5.15 -5.88
CA GLU A 241 -13.15 6.38 -5.69
C GLU A 241 -12.32 7.45 -4.97
N VAL A 242 -11.66 7.11 -3.86
CA VAL A 242 -10.75 8.03 -3.15
C VAL A 242 -9.63 8.49 -4.09
N SER A 243 -9.04 7.56 -4.86
CA SER A 243 -8.01 7.90 -5.85
C SER A 243 -8.50 8.82 -6.96
N SER A 244 -9.76 8.70 -7.39
CA SER A 244 -10.36 9.63 -8.34
C SER A 244 -10.50 11.03 -7.73
N LYS A 245 -10.90 11.13 -6.46
CA LYS A 245 -11.02 12.42 -5.75
C LYS A 245 -9.67 13.10 -5.56
N VAL A 246 -8.63 12.35 -5.17
CA VAL A 246 -7.26 12.89 -5.05
C VAL A 246 -6.75 13.42 -6.40
N ARG A 247 -7.00 12.67 -7.49
CA ARG A 247 -6.60 13.12 -8.84
C ARG A 247 -7.34 14.38 -9.26
N ALA A 248 -8.67 14.42 -9.11
CA ALA A 248 -9.46 15.61 -9.43
C ALA A 248 -8.99 16.85 -8.65
N ALA A 249 -8.76 16.73 -7.34
CA ALA A 249 -8.25 17.82 -6.51
C ALA A 249 -6.82 18.27 -6.90
N THR A 250 -6.02 17.38 -7.50
CA THR A 250 -4.68 17.73 -8.02
C THR A 250 -4.78 18.60 -9.27
N ASP A 251 -5.76 18.29 -10.13
CA ASP A 251 -6.00 18.99 -11.40
C ASP A 251 -6.68 20.35 -11.18
N GLU A 252 -7.61 20.46 -10.23
CA GLU A 252 -8.30 21.72 -9.89
C GLU A 252 -7.38 22.76 -9.23
N GLY A 253 -6.31 22.31 -8.58
CA GLY A 253 -5.28 23.17 -7.98
C GLY A 253 -4.10 23.48 -8.92
N ALA A 254 -4.22 23.22 -10.22
CA ALA A 254 -3.21 23.48 -11.26
C ALA A 254 -3.36 24.81 -11.99
#